data_AF-A0A7V7WK12-F1
#
_entry.id   AF-A0A7V7WK12-F1
#
_cell.length_a   1.000
_cell.length_b   1.000
_cell.length_c   1.000
_cell.angle_alpha   90.00
_cell.angle_beta   90.00
_cell.angle_gamma   90.00
#
_symmetry.space_group_name_H-M   'P 1'
#
loop_
_entity.id
_entity.type
_entity.pdbx_description
1 polymer ?
#
loop_
_entity_poly.entity_id
_entity_poly.type
_entity_poly.pdbx_seq_one_letter_code
_entity_poly.pdbx_strand_id
1 'polypeptide(L)'
;VSFDRDGVNEIIDLGRVGNVSEVNTAILSLLEKDNFIPVIAPVGVSETGEALNINADLVAGAIASALQAEKLVLLTDVEGVKDAKGKLISELSVSKATKLIDEGVIQGGMIPKVSCCIRALASGVRSAHIIDGRQMHAVLLEIFTDKGVGTILHE
;
A
#
# COMPACT_ATOMS: atom_id res chain seq x y z
N VAL A 1 -10.75 10.69 8.67
CA VAL A 1 -11.73 11.65 9.22
C VAL A 1 -12.16 12.52 8.05
N SER A 2 -13.41 12.39 7.62
CA SER A 2 -13.97 13.16 6.51
C SER A 2 -14.64 14.41 7.08
N PHE A 3 -14.43 15.56 6.45
CA PHE A 3 -14.93 16.86 6.93
C PHE A 3 -16.27 17.18 6.25
N ASP A 4 -17.32 17.43 7.04
CA ASP A 4 -18.50 18.18 6.58
C ASP A 4 -18.30 19.68 6.85
N ARG A 5 -19.01 20.52 6.08
CA ARG A 5 -18.87 21.98 6.00
C ARG A 5 -19.16 22.74 7.31
N ASP A 6 -19.56 22.06 8.37
CA ASP A 6 -19.98 22.66 9.64
C ASP A 6 -19.06 22.35 10.85
N GLY A 7 -17.90 21.73 10.63
CA GLY A 7 -16.86 21.61 11.67
C GLY A 7 -17.23 20.74 12.89
N VAL A 8 -18.30 19.97 12.81
CA VAL A 8 -18.68 18.98 13.83
C VAL A 8 -17.95 17.68 13.55
N ASN A 9 -17.10 17.24 14.49
CA ASN A 9 -16.52 15.90 14.49
C ASN A 9 -17.61 14.89 14.83
N GLU A 10 -18.42 14.50 13.85
CA GLU A 10 -19.29 13.33 14.00
C GLU A 10 -18.44 12.06 13.87
N ILE A 11 -18.53 11.21 14.90
CA ILE A 11 -17.98 9.86 14.84
C ILE A 11 -18.90 9.07 13.91
N ILE A 12 -18.50 8.95 12.65
CA ILE A 12 -19.18 8.10 11.67
C ILE A 12 -18.88 6.64 12.03
N ASP A 13 -19.92 5.91 12.44
CA ASP A 13 -19.83 4.46 12.62
C ASP A 13 -19.80 3.78 11.24
N LEU A 14 -18.64 3.21 10.89
CA LEU A 14 -18.42 2.49 9.65
C LEU A 14 -18.79 1.00 9.76
N GLY A 15 -19.32 0.56 10.92
CA GLY A 15 -19.58 -0.83 11.22
C GLY A 15 -18.30 -1.63 11.42
N ARG A 16 -18.22 -2.81 10.80
CA ARG A 16 -17.10 -3.76 10.96
C ARG A 16 -15.88 -3.42 10.10
N VAL A 17 -15.41 -2.18 10.19
CA VAL A 17 -14.22 -1.70 9.47
C VAL A 17 -13.09 -1.46 10.47
N GLY A 18 -11.93 -2.05 10.19
CA GLY A 18 -10.77 -2.02 11.10
C GLY A 18 -9.53 -1.36 10.50
N ASN A 19 -8.52 -1.20 11.36
CA ASN A 19 -7.14 -0.89 10.98
C ASN A 19 -6.22 -1.97 11.54
N VAL A 20 -5.05 -2.15 10.93
CA VAL A 20 -4.05 -3.12 11.42
C VAL A 20 -3.34 -2.53 12.63
N SER A 21 -3.43 -3.20 13.78
CA SER A 21 -2.67 -2.88 15.00
C SER A 21 -1.39 -3.70 15.09
N GLU A 22 -1.46 -4.99 14.75
CA GLU A 22 -0.35 -5.94 14.85
C GLU A 22 -0.45 -7.00 13.74
N VAL A 23 0.71 -7.54 13.33
CA VAL A 23 0.79 -8.69 12.41
C VAL A 23 1.60 -9.79 13.10
N ASN A 24 0.98 -10.96 13.29
CA ASN A 24 1.69 -12.15 13.75
C ASN A 24 2.44 -12.81 12.57
N THR A 25 3.76 -12.64 12.53
CA THR A 25 4.60 -13.17 11.44
C THR A 25 4.96 -14.64 11.60
N ALA A 26 4.71 -15.28 12.74
CA ALA A 26 5.17 -16.65 13.02
C ALA A 26 4.63 -17.67 12.00
N ILE A 27 3.35 -17.54 11.62
CA ILE A 27 2.74 -18.42 10.62
C ILE A 27 3.31 -18.16 9.22
N LEU A 28 3.63 -16.91 8.89
CA LEU A 28 4.22 -16.55 7.60
C LEU A 28 5.63 -17.12 7.47
N SER A 29 6.45 -16.98 8.52
CA SER A 29 7.81 -17.56 8.56
C SER A 29 7.80 -19.09 8.50
N LEU A 30 6.78 -19.75 9.04
CA LEU A 30 6.64 -21.21 8.94
C LEU A 30 6.34 -21.64 7.50
N LEU A 31 5.36 -20.99 6.86
CA LEU A 31 4.97 -21.29 5.48
C LEU A 31 6.10 -21.02 4.49
N GLU A 32 6.86 -19.94 4.70
CA GLU A 32 8.03 -19.60 3.87
C GLU A 32 9.11 -20.69 3.92
N LYS A 33 9.42 -21.22 5.12
CA LYS A 33 10.43 -22.29 5.29
C LYS A 33 10.09 -23.56 4.51
N ASP A 34 8.80 -23.85 4.35
CA ASP A 34 8.32 -25.02 3.63
C ASP A 34 7.99 -24.72 2.16
N ASN A 35 8.44 -23.56 1.63
CA ASN A 35 8.23 -23.11 0.25
C ASN A 35 6.76 -22.95 -0.16
N PHE A 36 5.88 -22.63 0.79
CA PHE A 36 4.51 -22.24 0.47
C PHE A 36 4.41 -20.76 0.12
N ILE A 37 3.43 -20.41 -0.73
CA ILE A 37 3.06 -19.04 -1.03
C ILE A 37 1.80 -18.70 -0.23
N PRO A 38 1.88 -17.85 0.80
CA PRO A 38 0.71 -17.43 1.57
C PRO A 38 -0.23 -16.57 0.70
N VAL A 39 -1.52 -16.91 0.70
CA VAL A 39 -2.59 -16.10 0.10
C VAL A 39 -3.50 -15.62 1.22
N ILE A 40 -3.51 -14.31 1.47
CA ILE A 40 -4.09 -13.72 2.68
C ILE A 40 -5.29 -12.87 2.30
N ALA A 41 -6.45 -13.16 2.92
CA ALA A 41 -7.63 -12.30 2.82
C ALA A 41 -7.49 -11.12 3.80
N PRO A 42 -7.89 -9.88 3.41
CA PRO A 42 -7.71 -8.68 4.23
C PRO A 42 -8.79 -8.54 5.32
N VAL A 43 -8.91 -9.57 6.16
CA VAL A 43 -9.83 -9.61 7.30
C VAL A 43 -9.00 -9.75 8.57
N GLY A 44 -9.16 -8.80 9.50
CA GLY A 44 -8.52 -8.83 10.81
C GLY A 44 -9.45 -9.38 11.89
N VAL A 45 -8.87 -9.63 13.06
CA VAL A 45 -9.61 -10.03 14.27
C VAL A 45 -9.36 -8.98 15.35
N SER A 46 -10.41 -8.44 15.96
CA SER A 46 -10.30 -7.50 17.08
C SER A 46 -9.87 -8.22 18.36
N GLU A 47 -9.51 -7.45 19.39
CA GLU A 47 -9.23 -7.98 20.74
C GLU A 47 -10.41 -8.75 21.35
N THR A 48 -11.64 -8.42 20.92
CA THR A 48 -12.90 -9.08 21.33
C THR A 48 -13.24 -10.30 20.48
N GLY A 49 -12.41 -10.66 19.50
CA GLY A 49 -12.61 -11.81 18.61
C GLY A 49 -13.53 -11.55 17.41
N GLU A 50 -13.87 -10.30 17.13
CA GLU A 50 -14.74 -9.92 16.02
C GLU A 50 -13.95 -9.77 14.72
N ALA A 51 -14.48 -10.31 13.62
CA ALA A 51 -13.85 -10.10 12.32
C ALA A 51 -14.11 -8.67 11.80
N LEU A 52 -13.05 -8.02 11.32
CA LEU A 52 -13.07 -6.66 10.78
C LEU A 52 -12.59 -6.66 9.33
N ASN A 53 -13.31 -5.95 8.46
CA ASN A 53 -12.89 -5.69 7.09
C ASN A 53 -11.81 -4.58 7.10
N ILE A 54 -10.68 -4.83 6.44
CA ILE A 54 -9.57 -3.87 6.39
C ILE A 54 -9.24 -3.60 4.92
N ASN A 55 -8.79 -2.39 4.61
CA ASN A 55 -8.29 -2.09 3.27
C ASN A 55 -7.08 -2.99 2.93
N ALA A 56 -7.10 -3.62 1.76
CA ALA A 56 -6.09 -4.60 1.34
C ALA A 56 -4.69 -3.98 1.16
N ASP A 57 -4.59 -2.73 0.68
CA ASP A 57 -3.30 -2.04 0.56
C ASP A 57 -2.68 -1.88 1.97
N LEU A 58 -3.49 -1.50 2.97
CA LEU A 58 -3.02 -1.36 4.36
C LEU A 58 -2.57 -2.70 4.96
N VAL A 59 -3.31 -3.79 4.71
CA VAL A 59 -2.92 -5.14 5.16
C VAL A 59 -1.61 -5.55 4.51
N ALA A 60 -1.48 -5.38 3.19
CA ALA A 60 -0.25 -5.71 2.46
C ALA A 60 0.94 -4.89 2.97
N GLY A 61 0.77 -3.58 3.17
CA GLY A 61 1.82 -2.71 3.70
C GLY A 61 2.23 -3.07 5.12
N ALA A 62 1.28 -3.41 5.99
CA ALA A 62 1.56 -3.83 7.36
C ALA A 62 2.31 -5.17 7.41
N ILE A 63 1.91 -6.16 6.58
CA ILE A 63 2.63 -7.44 6.47
C ILE A 63 4.04 -7.22 5.93
N ALA A 64 4.20 -6.44 4.86
CA ALA A 64 5.50 -6.14 4.28
C ALA A 64 6.42 -5.46 5.32
N SER A 65 5.88 -4.53 6.10
CA SER A 65 6.60 -3.87 7.20
C SER A 65 7.00 -4.86 8.28
N ALA A 66 6.08 -5.70 8.75
CA ALA A 66 6.35 -6.68 9.80
C ALA A 66 7.40 -7.73 9.38
N LEU A 67 7.45 -8.06 8.10
CA LEU A 67 8.44 -8.98 7.51
C LEU A 67 9.75 -8.31 7.09
N GLN A 68 9.85 -6.97 7.15
CA GLN A 68 10.97 -6.21 6.58
C GLN A 68 11.23 -6.60 5.11
N ALA A 69 10.17 -6.67 4.32
CA ALA A 69 10.23 -7.17 2.95
C ALA A 69 11.13 -6.31 2.05
N GLU A 70 11.80 -6.96 1.10
CA GLU A 70 12.60 -6.26 0.09
C GLU A 70 11.72 -5.37 -0.80
N LYS A 71 10.50 -5.81 -1.14
CA LYS A 71 9.57 -5.08 -2.00
C LYS A 71 8.13 -5.20 -1.51
N LEU A 72 7.43 -4.06 -1.44
CA LEU A 72 5.97 -4.00 -1.45
C LEU A 72 5.50 -3.69 -2.88
N VAL A 73 4.63 -4.50 -3.47
CA VAL A 73 4.09 -4.26 -4.82
C VAL A 73 2.56 -4.13 -4.75
N LEU A 74 2.05 -2.96 -5.10
CA LEU A 74 0.62 -2.68 -5.18
C LEU A 74 0.18 -2.71 -6.65
N LEU A 75 -0.71 -3.64 -6.99
CA LEU A 75 -1.36 -3.70 -8.29
C LEU A 75 -2.58 -2.78 -8.30
N THR A 76 -2.69 -1.95 -9.32
CA THR A 76 -3.81 -1.02 -9.51
C THR A 76 -4.31 -1.05 -10.95
N ASP A 77 -5.36 -0.31 -11.27
CA ASP A 77 -5.95 -0.14 -12.60
C ASP A 77 -5.42 1.08 -13.37
N VAL A 78 -4.26 1.61 -12.97
CA VAL A 78 -3.56 2.72 -13.61
C VAL A 78 -2.06 2.44 -13.71
N GLU A 79 -1.37 3.13 -14.63
CA GLU A 79 0.07 2.94 -14.90
C GLU A 79 0.98 3.15 -13.67
N GLY A 80 0.55 3.99 -12.73
CA GLY A 80 1.34 4.40 -11.56
C GLY A 80 0.99 5.83 -11.16
N VAL A 81 1.92 6.51 -10.51
CA VAL A 81 1.79 7.92 -10.13
C VAL A 81 2.12 8.81 -11.32
N LYS A 82 1.22 9.75 -11.65
CA LYS A 82 1.40 10.71 -12.74
C LYS A 82 1.71 12.10 -12.21
N ASP A 83 2.51 12.86 -12.96
CA ASP A 83 2.75 14.27 -12.69
C ASP A 83 1.54 15.14 -13.11
N ALA A 84 1.60 16.45 -12.85
CA ALA A 84 0.54 17.39 -13.20
C ALA A 84 0.27 17.50 -14.72
N LYS A 85 1.17 16.97 -15.56
CA LYS A 85 1.01 16.90 -17.02
C LYS A 85 0.47 15.55 -17.49
N GLY A 86 0.14 14.64 -16.56
CA GLY A 86 -0.34 13.31 -16.85
C GLY A 86 0.75 12.31 -17.27
N LYS A 87 2.03 12.65 -17.09
CA LYS A 87 3.15 11.76 -17.43
C LYS A 87 3.48 10.84 -16.25
N LEU A 88 3.69 9.56 -16.51
CA LEU A 88 4.14 8.60 -15.50
C LEU A 88 5.47 9.05 -14.87
N ILE A 89 5.51 9.03 -13.55
CA ILE A 89 6.72 9.20 -12.75
C ILE A 89 7.24 7.79 -12.46
N SER A 90 8.33 7.38 -13.10
CA SER A 90 8.91 6.04 -12.90
C SER A 90 9.56 5.87 -11.53
N GLU A 91 10.16 6.94 -11.00
CA GLU A 91 10.84 6.96 -9.71
C GLU A 91 10.40 8.17 -8.89
N LEU A 92 10.06 7.91 -7.63
CA LEU A 92 9.44 8.90 -6.75
C LEU A 92 9.99 8.77 -5.32
N SER A 93 10.81 9.73 -4.89
CA SER A 93 11.25 9.80 -3.50
C SER A 93 10.07 10.10 -2.55
N VAL A 94 10.16 9.68 -1.29
CA VAL A 94 9.14 9.98 -0.26
C VAL A 94 8.89 11.49 -0.16
N SER A 95 9.96 12.30 -0.15
CA SER A 95 9.86 13.76 -0.09
C SER A 95 9.07 14.35 -1.26
N LYS A 96 9.28 13.84 -2.48
CA LYS A 96 8.57 14.29 -3.67
C LYS A 96 7.12 13.78 -3.68
N ALA A 97 6.87 12.56 -3.21
CA ALA A 97 5.53 12.02 -3.07
C ALA A 97 4.67 12.88 -2.13
N THR A 98 5.19 13.23 -0.95
CA THR A 98 4.51 14.11 0.01
C THR A 98 4.20 15.46 -0.61
N LYS A 99 5.18 16.08 -1.29
CA LYS A 99 4.96 17.36 -1.99
C LYS A 99 3.85 17.28 -3.04
N LEU A 100 3.79 16.20 -3.83
CA LEU A 100 2.76 16.03 -4.85
C LEU A 100 1.36 15.79 -4.25
N ILE A 101 1.28 15.22 -3.05
CA ILE A 101 0.03 15.15 -2.28
C ILE A 101 -0.38 16.55 -1.82
N ASP A 102 0.54 17.32 -1.24
CA ASP A 102 0.28 18.67 -0.72
C ASP A 102 -0.11 19.66 -1.83
N GLU A 103 0.51 19.54 -3.00
CA GLU A 103 0.19 20.32 -4.21
C GLU A 103 -1.13 19.88 -4.88
N GLY A 104 -1.75 18.81 -4.38
CA GLY A 104 -2.98 18.24 -4.93
C GLY A 104 -2.78 17.59 -6.31
N VAL A 105 -1.57 17.20 -6.68
CA VAL A 105 -1.32 16.44 -7.93
C VAL A 105 -1.74 14.97 -7.74
N ILE A 106 -1.39 14.38 -6.60
CA ILE A 106 -1.87 13.04 -6.21
C ILE A 106 -3.21 13.21 -5.51
N GLN A 107 -4.26 12.62 -6.09
CA GLN A 107 -5.64 12.79 -5.62
C GLN A 107 -6.39 11.46 -5.44
N GLY A 108 -7.52 11.52 -4.74
CA GLY A 108 -8.48 10.43 -4.63
C GLY A 108 -7.88 9.15 -4.06
N GLY A 109 -8.19 8.01 -4.68
CA GLY A 109 -7.73 6.69 -4.24
C GLY A 109 -6.21 6.46 -4.35
N MET A 110 -5.47 7.35 -5.02
CA MET A 110 -4.01 7.25 -5.07
C MET A 110 -3.34 7.73 -3.78
N ILE A 111 -3.97 8.66 -3.05
CA ILE A 111 -3.47 9.13 -1.75
C ILE A 111 -3.28 7.97 -0.76
N PRO A 112 -4.29 7.12 -0.48
CA PRO A 112 -4.09 6.02 0.47
C PRO A 112 -3.05 5.00 0.00
N LYS A 113 -2.88 4.77 -1.31
CA LYS A 113 -1.85 3.88 -1.87
C LYS A 113 -0.44 4.43 -1.63
N VAL A 114 -0.22 5.69 -1.99
CA VAL A 114 1.07 6.36 -1.80
C VAL A 114 1.41 6.48 -0.31
N SER A 115 0.44 6.85 0.53
CA SER A 115 0.61 6.91 1.98
C SER A 115 0.93 5.54 2.60
N CYS A 116 0.35 4.45 2.07
CA CYS A 116 0.70 3.10 2.47
C CYS A 116 2.16 2.75 2.12
N CYS A 117 2.58 3.05 0.89
CA CYS A 117 3.97 2.87 0.45
C CYS A 117 4.95 3.66 1.32
N ILE A 118 4.68 4.95 1.58
CA ILE A 118 5.52 5.80 2.44
C ILE A 118 5.63 5.20 3.85
N ARG A 119 4.53 4.75 4.45
CA ARG A 119 4.55 4.12 5.78
C ARG A 119 5.37 2.83 5.79
N ALA A 120 5.25 2.02 4.74
CA ALA A 120 6.00 0.77 4.61
C ALA A 120 7.51 1.03 4.52
N LEU A 121 7.92 1.99 3.69
CA LEU A 121 9.33 2.42 3.56
C LEU A 121 9.90 2.90 4.90
N ALA A 122 9.17 3.81 5.58
CA ALA A 122 9.54 4.32 6.90
C ALA A 122 9.62 3.22 7.97
N SER A 123 8.99 2.06 7.74
CA SER A 123 9.00 0.90 8.64
C SER A 123 10.03 -0.16 8.25
N GLY A 124 10.89 0.10 7.26
CA GLY A 124 12.02 -0.77 6.88
C GLY A 124 11.81 -1.61 5.61
N VAL A 125 10.69 -1.45 4.90
CA VAL A 125 10.56 -2.03 3.55
C VAL A 125 11.53 -1.30 2.61
N ARG A 126 12.30 -2.05 1.81
CA ARG A 126 13.40 -1.44 1.02
C ARG A 126 12.93 -0.65 -0.19
N SER A 127 11.90 -1.11 -0.89
CA SER A 127 11.24 -0.34 -1.95
C SER A 127 9.75 -0.65 -2.04
N ALA A 128 8.95 0.32 -2.47
CA ALA A 128 7.53 0.13 -2.72
C ALA A 128 7.18 0.45 -4.17
N HIS A 129 6.30 -0.32 -4.78
CA HIS A 129 6.02 -0.27 -6.22
C HIS A 129 4.52 -0.14 -6.43
N ILE A 130 4.10 0.77 -7.31
CA ILE A 130 2.71 0.91 -7.75
C ILE A 130 2.68 0.67 -9.26
N ILE A 131 2.02 -0.40 -9.69
CA ILE A 131 2.05 -0.85 -11.09
C ILE A 131 0.64 -1.21 -11.62
N ASP A 132 0.48 -1.17 -12.94
CA ASP A 132 -0.78 -1.53 -13.61
C ASP A 132 -0.98 -3.05 -13.64
N GLY A 133 -1.90 -3.55 -12.82
CA GLY A 133 -2.26 -4.97 -12.76
C GLY A 133 -2.98 -5.49 -14.01
N ARG A 134 -3.43 -4.60 -14.92
CA ARG A 134 -4.08 -5.00 -16.19
C ARG A 134 -3.05 -5.36 -17.25
N GLN A 135 -1.80 -4.92 -17.11
CA GLN A 135 -0.73 -5.27 -18.01
C GLN A 135 -0.33 -6.74 -17.81
N MET A 136 -0.30 -7.50 -18.91
CA MET A 136 0.17 -8.89 -18.86
C MET A 136 1.60 -8.94 -18.33
N HIS A 137 1.83 -9.83 -17.37
CA HIS A 137 3.13 -10.04 -16.74
C HIS A 137 3.68 -8.81 -15.99
N ALA A 138 2.84 -7.86 -15.56
CA ALA A 138 3.27 -6.64 -14.86
C ALA A 138 4.28 -6.90 -13.73
N VAL A 139 4.00 -7.88 -12.86
CA VAL A 139 4.91 -8.24 -11.75
C VAL A 139 6.27 -8.73 -12.24
N LEU A 140 6.30 -9.54 -13.31
CA LEU A 140 7.57 -10.03 -13.88
C LEU A 140 8.36 -8.89 -14.52
N LEU A 141 7.69 -8.02 -15.27
CA LEU A 141 8.33 -6.86 -15.90
C LEU A 141 8.89 -5.90 -14.86
N GLU A 142 8.17 -5.69 -13.76
CA GLU A 142 8.62 -4.83 -12.66
C GLU A 142 9.86 -5.39 -11.94
N ILE A 143 9.92 -6.72 -11.74
CA ILE A 143 11.02 -7.36 -11.00
C ILE A 143 12.26 -7.59 -11.88
N PHE A 144 12.07 -7.94 -13.14
CA PHE A 144 13.17 -8.39 -14.03
C PHE A 144 13.69 -7.31 -14.98
N THR A 145 13.28 -6.05 -14.83
CA THR A 145 13.79 -4.95 -15.65
C THR A 145 14.19 -3.73 -14.82
N ASP A 146 15.26 -3.06 -15.22
CA ASP A 146 15.76 -1.87 -14.49
C ASP A 146 14.80 -0.68 -14.58
N LYS A 147 14.04 -0.58 -15.68
CA LYS A 147 13.09 0.53 -15.88
C LYS A 147 11.77 0.35 -15.13
N GLY A 148 11.40 -0.88 -14.79
CA GLY A 148 10.06 -1.21 -14.32
C GLY A 148 8.96 -0.85 -15.32
N VAL A 149 7.71 -1.01 -14.90
CA VAL A 149 6.49 -0.69 -15.67
C VAL A 149 5.54 0.28 -14.96
N GLY A 150 5.87 0.69 -13.73
CA GLY A 150 5.08 1.69 -13.00
C GLY A 150 5.93 2.69 -12.23
N THR A 151 5.53 2.97 -10.99
CA THR A 151 6.22 3.92 -10.11
C THR A 151 6.90 3.18 -8.97
N ILE A 152 8.21 3.39 -8.84
CA ILE A 152 9.02 2.93 -7.72
C ILE A 152 9.15 4.07 -6.71
N LEU A 153 8.74 3.80 -5.48
CA LEU A 153 8.94 4.65 -4.32
C LEU A 153 10.14 4.18 -3.50
N HIS A 154 10.95 5.14 -3.10
CA HIS A 154 12.15 4.99 -2.29
C HIS A 154 12.24 6.16 -1.31
N GLU A 155 13.00 5.98 -0.22
CA GLU A 155 13.33 7.04 0.75
C GLU A 155 13.90 8.30 0.06
#